data_AF-A0A4R0RXT7-F1
#
_entry.id   AF-A0A4R0RXT7-F1
#
_cell.length_a   1.000
_cell.length_b   1.000
_cell.length_c   1.000
_cell.angle_alpha   90.00
_cell.angle_beta   90.00
_cell.angle_gamma   90.00
#
_symmetry.space_group_name_H-M   'P 1'
#
loop_
_entity.id
_entity.type
_entity.pdbx_description
1 polymer ?
#
loop_
_entity_poly.entity_id
_entity_poly.type
_entity_poly.pdbx_seq_one_letter_code
_entity_poly.pdbx_strand_id
1 'polypeptide(L)'
;MALRALILLAAASLAVANQAIYNNRQLLSGWSDASYDTQASYTGDTIKVQTGPYGTFALKNPAVALTSFSGVQFDVKGDPSTNLHAFLQSTKNPLNSNNVDLSDEINPGAFSTVQIDFASIELPAGPWDTITIQTYGDQTVNYELDNVILLS
;
A
#
# COMPACT_ATOMS: atom_id res chain seq x y z
N MET A 1 10.13 -0.16 -60.23
CA MET A 1 10.41 -0.84 -58.94
C MET A 1 10.53 0.23 -57.86
N ALA A 2 9.64 0.26 -56.88
CA ALA A 2 9.81 1.09 -55.69
C ALA A 2 9.32 0.29 -54.48
N LEU A 3 10.26 -0.38 -53.82
CA LEU A 3 10.03 -1.15 -52.60
C LEU A 3 9.95 -0.15 -51.44
N ARG A 4 8.75 0.10 -50.91
CA ARG A 4 8.55 0.92 -49.70
C ARG A 4 8.73 0.03 -48.48
N ALA A 5 9.85 0.19 -47.78
CA ALA A 5 10.07 -0.41 -46.46
C ALA A 5 9.23 0.34 -45.42
N LEU A 6 8.26 -0.35 -44.83
CA LEU A 6 7.52 0.13 -43.66
C LEU A 6 8.32 -0.27 -42.42
N ILE A 7 8.90 0.70 -41.72
CA ILE A 7 9.57 0.48 -40.44
C ILE A 7 8.47 0.42 -39.37
N LEU A 8 8.18 -0.78 -38.86
CA LEU A 8 7.39 -0.92 -37.64
C LEU A 8 8.27 -0.53 -36.44
N LEU A 9 7.99 0.62 -35.84
CA LEU A 9 8.51 0.99 -34.54
C LEU A 9 7.70 0.24 -33.49
N ALA A 10 8.21 -0.90 -33.01
CA ALA A 10 7.64 -1.59 -31.86
C ALA A 10 7.97 -0.77 -30.59
N ALA A 11 7.00 -0.02 -30.08
CA ALA A 11 7.09 0.53 -28.73
C ALA A 11 6.92 -0.65 -27.75
N ALA A 12 8.02 -1.19 -27.26
CA ALA A 12 7.98 -2.10 -26.13
C ALA A 12 7.61 -1.26 -24.89
N SER A 13 6.38 -1.37 -24.41
CA SER A 13 6.03 -0.88 -23.09
C SER A 13 6.86 -1.68 -22.08
N LEU A 14 7.79 -1.02 -21.38
CA LEU A 14 8.40 -1.58 -20.19
C LEU A 14 7.26 -1.77 -19.18
N ALA A 15 6.82 -3.01 -18.99
CA ALA A 15 6.00 -3.33 -17.83
C ALA A 15 6.83 -2.93 -16.62
N VAL A 16 6.29 -2.05 -15.77
CA VAL A 16 6.83 -1.87 -14.42
C VAL A 16 6.82 -3.26 -13.79
N ALA A 17 7.83 -3.67 -13.04
CA ALA A 17 7.76 -4.94 -12.33
C ALA A 17 7.04 -4.71 -11.00
N ASN A 18 6.35 -5.72 -10.47
CA ASN A 18 5.83 -5.68 -9.11
C ASN A 18 6.98 -5.30 -8.15
N GLN A 19 6.71 -4.34 -7.25
CA GLN A 19 7.72 -3.78 -6.37
C GLN A 19 7.41 -4.13 -4.92
N ALA A 20 8.24 -4.97 -4.31
CA ALA A 20 8.17 -5.21 -2.88
C ALA A 20 8.46 -3.91 -2.09
N ILE A 21 7.71 -3.71 -1.00
CA ILE A 21 7.89 -2.61 -0.06
C ILE A 21 8.66 -3.08 1.19
N TYR A 22 8.43 -4.32 1.60
CA TYR A 22 9.08 -4.96 2.74
C TYR A 22 9.68 -6.30 2.32
N ASN A 23 10.95 -6.53 2.66
CA ASN A 23 11.64 -7.80 2.42
C ASN A 23 12.84 -7.90 3.37
N ASN A 24 13.24 -9.11 3.75
CA ASN A 24 14.40 -9.37 4.61
C ASN A 24 14.40 -8.53 5.88
N ARG A 25 13.23 -8.40 6.51
CA ARG A 25 13.09 -7.75 7.83
C ARG A 25 13.39 -6.25 7.82
N GLN A 26 13.18 -5.59 6.69
CA GLN A 26 13.34 -4.15 6.55
C GLN A 26 12.46 -3.60 5.43
N LEU A 27 12.11 -2.31 5.56
CA LEU A 27 11.54 -1.56 4.46
C LEU A 27 12.60 -1.36 3.36
N LEU A 28 12.19 -1.55 2.11
CA LEU A 28 13.05 -1.37 0.95
C LEU A 28 13.25 0.11 0.62
N SER A 29 14.30 0.41 -0.14
CA SER A 29 14.82 1.77 -0.32
C SER A 29 13.74 2.79 -0.74
N GLY A 30 13.67 3.89 0.01
CA GLY A 30 12.71 4.99 -0.18
C GLY A 30 11.44 4.89 0.66
N TRP A 31 11.13 3.70 1.19
CA TRP A 31 9.99 3.51 2.09
C TRP A 31 10.37 3.79 3.54
N SER A 32 9.48 4.48 4.24
CA SER A 32 9.61 4.82 5.65
C SER A 32 8.29 4.58 6.38
N ASP A 33 8.40 4.22 7.66
CA ASP A 33 7.28 4.20 8.59
C ASP A 33 6.82 5.65 8.89
N ALA A 34 5.55 5.95 8.64
CA ALA A 34 4.91 7.23 8.93
C ALA A 34 3.67 7.05 9.82
N SER A 35 3.65 5.97 10.61
CA SER A 35 2.51 5.55 11.43
C SER A 35 2.18 6.55 12.54
N TYR A 36 0.91 6.59 12.93
CA TYR A 36 0.40 7.40 14.04
C TYR A 36 -0.29 6.51 15.09
N ASP A 37 -0.04 6.79 16.37
CA ASP A 37 -0.55 5.99 17.51
C ASP A 37 -0.39 4.48 17.33
N THR A 38 0.77 4.08 16.83
CA THR A 38 1.07 2.72 16.38
C THR A 38 2.49 2.35 16.72
N GLN A 39 2.69 1.11 17.13
CA GLN A 39 4.00 0.48 17.30
C GLN A 39 4.15 -0.63 16.26
N ALA A 40 5.15 -0.50 15.39
CA ALA A 40 5.50 -1.51 14.40
C ALA A 40 6.87 -2.12 14.69
N SER A 41 6.99 -3.44 14.56
CA SER A 41 8.23 -4.19 14.68
C SER A 41 8.54 -4.92 13.38
N TYR A 42 9.70 -4.60 12.81
CA TYR A 42 10.20 -5.11 11.52
C TYR A 42 11.21 -6.25 11.70
N THR A 43 11.26 -6.88 12.88
CA THR A 43 12.35 -7.81 13.25
C THR A 43 12.10 -9.27 12.85
N GLY A 44 10.90 -9.59 12.41
CA GLY A 44 10.50 -10.92 11.95
C GLY A 44 10.30 -10.99 10.44
N ASP A 45 9.90 -12.16 9.94
CA ASP A 45 9.58 -12.32 8.52
C ASP A 45 8.29 -11.56 8.15
N THR A 46 7.47 -11.22 9.14
CA THR A 46 6.30 -10.33 9.05
C THR A 46 6.56 -9.02 9.82
N ILE A 47 5.80 -7.98 9.48
CA ILE A 47 5.72 -6.74 10.25
C ILE A 47 4.65 -6.95 11.32
N LYS A 48 5.04 -6.88 12.59
CA LYS A 48 4.08 -6.94 13.71
C LYS A 48 3.64 -5.54 14.05
N VAL A 49 2.33 -5.31 14.08
CA VAL A 49 1.75 -4.01 14.32
C VAL A 49 0.81 -4.07 15.52
N GLN A 50 0.98 -3.14 16.44
CA GLN A 50 0.04 -2.83 17.50
C GLN A 50 -0.41 -1.39 17.34
N THR A 51 -1.70 -1.18 17.14
CA THR A 51 -2.31 0.13 16.87
C THR A 51 -3.27 0.47 18.00
N GLY A 52 -3.27 1.72 18.46
CA GLY A 52 -4.27 2.24 19.37
C GLY A 52 -5.65 2.51 18.70
N PRO A 53 -6.61 3.05 19.47
CA PRO A 53 -7.87 3.56 18.94
C PRO A 53 -7.68 4.53 17.77
N TYR A 54 -8.24 4.22 16.60
CA TYR A 54 -8.02 4.96 15.33
C TYR A 54 -6.54 5.14 14.91
N GLY A 55 -5.63 4.36 15.49
CA GLY A 55 -4.22 4.33 15.12
C GLY A 55 -4.03 3.90 13.67
N THR A 56 -2.99 4.43 13.03
CA THR A 56 -2.69 4.17 11.63
C THR A 56 -1.30 3.58 11.49
N PHE A 57 -1.19 2.45 10.80
CA PHE A 57 0.07 1.97 10.25
C PHE A 57 0.22 2.54 8.84
N ALA A 58 1.30 3.28 8.59
CA ALA A 58 1.47 3.97 7.33
C ALA A 58 2.88 3.76 6.75
N LEU A 59 2.91 3.35 5.48
CA LEU A 59 4.14 3.18 4.70
C LEU A 59 4.20 4.30 3.67
N LYS A 60 5.23 5.14 3.77
CA LYS A 60 5.39 6.33 2.94
C LYS A 60 6.61 6.24 2.05
N ASN A 61 6.47 6.66 0.80
CA ASN A 61 7.59 6.90 -0.11
C ASN A 61 7.33 8.16 -0.97
N PRO A 62 7.88 9.33 -0.61
CA PRO A 62 7.64 10.59 -1.33
C PRO A 62 8.15 10.61 -2.78
N ALA A 63 9.04 9.68 -3.15
CA ALA A 63 9.59 9.59 -4.49
C ALA A 63 8.74 8.72 -5.43
N VAL A 64 7.69 8.07 -4.90
CA VAL A 64 6.79 7.19 -5.64
C VAL A 64 5.44 7.89 -5.84
N ALA A 65 4.95 7.85 -7.07
CA ALA A 65 3.56 8.16 -7.37
C ALA A 65 2.78 6.84 -7.45
N LEU A 66 1.94 6.54 -6.46
CA LEU A 66 1.16 5.28 -6.42
C LEU A 66 0.22 5.13 -7.62
N THR A 67 -0.16 6.24 -8.27
CA THR A 67 -0.92 6.23 -9.54
C THR A 67 -0.16 5.68 -10.74
N SER A 68 1.14 5.41 -10.62
CA SER A 68 1.93 4.73 -11.66
C SER A 68 1.88 3.20 -11.57
N PHE A 69 1.15 2.67 -10.57
CA PHE A 69 0.98 1.25 -10.30
C PHE A 69 -0.48 0.85 -10.56
N SER A 70 -0.72 -0.42 -10.89
CA SER A 70 -2.07 -0.96 -11.07
C SER A 70 -2.76 -1.21 -9.74
N GLY A 71 -2.03 -1.33 -8.64
CA GLY A 71 -2.60 -1.61 -7.34
C GLY A 71 -1.57 -1.83 -6.24
N VAL A 72 -2.07 -2.28 -5.09
CA VAL A 72 -1.26 -2.74 -3.96
C VAL A 72 -1.80 -4.08 -3.47
N GLN A 73 -0.89 -4.94 -3.02
CA GLN A 73 -1.19 -6.21 -2.38
C GLN A 73 -0.48 -6.28 -1.04
N PHE A 74 -1.10 -6.90 -0.05
CA PHE A 74 -0.46 -7.31 1.19
C PHE A 74 -1.19 -8.52 1.79
N ASP A 75 -0.47 -9.33 2.53
CA ASP A 75 -1.04 -10.38 3.36
C ASP A 75 -1.22 -9.84 4.77
N VAL A 76 -2.38 -10.11 5.38
CA VAL A 76 -2.70 -9.65 6.72
C VAL A 76 -3.32 -10.75 7.56
N LYS A 77 -2.97 -10.77 8.84
CA LYS A 77 -3.53 -11.63 9.88
C LYS A 77 -3.69 -10.80 11.16
N GLY A 78 -4.85 -10.85 11.78
CA GLY A 78 -5.16 -10.15 13.02
C GLY A 78 -5.78 -11.06 14.06
N ASP A 79 -5.90 -10.53 15.28
CA ASP A 79 -6.73 -11.14 16.32
C ASP A 79 -8.22 -11.11 15.91
N PRO A 80 -9.10 -11.96 16.49
CA PRO A 80 -10.53 -12.01 16.13
C PRO A 80 -11.32 -10.69 16.28
N SER A 81 -10.81 -9.74 17.06
CA SER A 81 -11.37 -8.40 17.22
C SER A 81 -10.78 -7.37 16.25
N THR A 82 -9.88 -7.80 15.36
CA THR A 82 -9.21 -6.91 14.41
C THR A 82 -10.17 -6.50 13.33
N ASN A 83 -10.43 -5.20 13.25
CA ASN A 83 -11.19 -4.57 12.19
C ASN A 83 -10.33 -3.44 11.63
N LEU A 84 -9.92 -3.58 10.38
CA LEU A 84 -9.04 -2.64 9.69
C LEU A 84 -9.73 -2.11 8.44
N HIS A 85 -9.27 -0.96 7.96
CA HIS A 85 -9.53 -0.50 6.61
C HIS A 85 -8.26 0.11 6.02
N ALA A 86 -8.07 -0.02 4.72
CA ALA A 86 -6.95 0.54 4.01
C ALA A 86 -7.38 1.79 3.24
N PHE A 87 -6.51 2.81 3.21
CA PHE A 87 -6.71 4.00 2.38
C PHE A 87 -5.38 4.52 1.83
N LEU A 88 -5.46 5.26 0.71
CA LEU A 88 -4.33 6.06 0.22
C LEU A 88 -4.39 7.45 0.83
N GLN A 89 -3.23 7.97 1.18
CA GLN A 89 -3.09 9.34 1.66
C GLN A 89 -2.10 10.10 0.78
N SER A 90 -2.43 11.36 0.47
CA SER A 90 -1.51 12.29 -0.18
C SER A 90 -0.92 13.26 0.82
N THR A 91 0.41 13.43 0.80
CA THR A 91 1.09 14.39 1.68
C THR A 91 1.30 15.79 1.08
N LYS A 92 0.63 16.13 -0.03
CA LYS A 92 0.75 17.46 -0.67
C LYS A 92 0.33 18.62 0.26
N ASN A 93 -0.54 18.38 1.24
CA ASN A 93 -0.93 19.38 2.24
C ASN A 93 -1.15 18.72 3.62
N PRO A 94 -0.33 19.02 4.64
CA PRO A 94 -0.48 18.46 5.98
C PRO A 94 -1.75 18.94 6.72
N LEU A 95 -2.46 19.94 6.19
CA LEU A 95 -3.71 20.45 6.77
C LEU A 95 -4.97 19.78 6.23
N ASN A 96 -4.89 19.18 5.02
CA ASN A 96 -5.98 18.48 4.35
C ASN A 96 -5.40 17.25 3.65
N SER A 97 -5.22 16.16 4.39
CA SER A 97 -4.97 14.86 3.79
C SER A 97 -6.26 14.37 3.15
N ASN A 98 -6.39 14.53 1.83
CA ASN A 98 -7.39 13.78 1.10
C ASN A 98 -7.03 12.30 1.25
N ASN A 99 -7.99 11.51 1.71
CA ASN A 99 -7.88 10.06 1.78
C ASN A 99 -8.76 9.46 0.69
N VAL A 100 -8.32 8.35 0.11
CA VAL A 100 -9.15 7.52 -0.75
C VAL A 100 -9.24 6.15 -0.11
N ASP A 101 -10.44 5.79 0.34
CA ASP A 101 -10.70 4.46 0.89
C ASP A 101 -10.47 3.41 -0.19
N LEU A 102 -9.71 2.38 0.19
CA LEU A 102 -9.28 1.31 -0.70
C LEU A 102 -9.99 -0.01 -0.44
N SER A 103 -10.56 -0.18 0.76
CA SER A 103 -11.18 -1.43 1.17
C SER A 103 -12.45 -1.17 1.98
N ASP A 104 -13.34 -2.15 1.92
CA ASP A 104 -14.30 -2.38 3.00
C ASP A 104 -13.56 -2.85 4.28
N GLU A 105 -14.31 -3.19 5.33
CA GLU A 105 -13.78 -3.78 6.56
C GLU A 105 -12.95 -5.06 6.28
N ILE A 106 -11.72 -5.08 6.81
CA ILE A 106 -10.79 -6.20 6.76
C ILE A 106 -10.75 -6.84 8.16
N ASN A 107 -11.22 -8.09 8.26
CA ASN A 107 -11.24 -8.86 9.51
C ASN A 107 -10.54 -10.23 9.33
N PRO A 108 -9.21 -10.28 9.41
CA PRO A 108 -8.44 -11.45 9.00
C PRO A 108 -8.09 -12.33 10.20
N GLY A 109 -8.92 -13.33 10.53
CA GLY A 109 -8.60 -14.30 11.60
C GLY A 109 -7.41 -15.25 11.29
N ALA A 110 -6.95 -15.27 10.03
CA ALA A 110 -5.78 -15.98 9.53
C ALA A 110 -5.12 -15.14 8.42
N PHE A 111 -3.90 -15.50 7.99
CA PHE A 111 -3.27 -14.81 6.86
C PHE A 111 -4.15 -14.90 5.61
N SER A 112 -4.51 -13.74 5.10
CA SER A 112 -5.31 -13.56 3.90
C SER A 112 -4.72 -12.45 3.05
N THR A 113 -4.75 -12.63 1.74
CA THR A 113 -4.27 -11.63 0.80
C THR A 113 -5.35 -10.59 0.55
N VAL A 114 -5.00 -9.34 0.81
CA VAL A 114 -5.76 -8.17 0.38
C VAL A 114 -5.09 -7.62 -0.86
N GLN A 115 -5.84 -7.55 -1.95
CA GLN A 115 -5.40 -6.93 -3.19
C GLN A 115 -6.37 -5.80 -3.53
N ILE A 116 -5.81 -4.63 -3.77
CA ILE A 116 -6.54 -3.42 -4.10
C ILE A 116 -6.10 -3.00 -5.52
N ASP A 117 -7.07 -2.92 -6.42
CA ASP A 117 -6.86 -2.46 -7.79
C ASP A 117 -7.15 -0.96 -7.89
N PHE A 118 -6.12 -0.16 -8.19
CA PHE A 118 -6.26 1.28 -8.34
C PHE A 118 -7.08 1.67 -9.57
N ALA A 119 -7.21 0.81 -10.59
CA ALA A 119 -8.09 1.07 -11.73
C ALA A 119 -9.57 1.02 -11.36
N SER A 120 -9.92 0.35 -10.25
CA SER A 120 -11.30 0.27 -9.75
C SER A 120 -11.72 1.49 -8.93
N ILE A 121 -10.80 2.43 -8.69
CA ILE A 121 -10.98 3.56 -7.77
C ILE A 121 -10.67 4.86 -8.50
N GLU A 122 -11.55 5.85 -8.39
CA GLU A 122 -11.25 7.18 -8.90
C GLU A 122 -10.18 7.82 -8.00
N LEU A 123 -8.94 7.91 -8.50
CA LEU A 123 -7.86 8.60 -7.82
C LEU A 123 -7.74 10.04 -8.35
N PRO A 124 -8.13 11.06 -7.57
CA PRO A 124 -7.91 12.45 -7.94
C PRO A 124 -6.43 12.71 -8.24
N ALA A 125 -6.15 13.71 -9.07
CA ALA A 125 -4.77 14.09 -9.36
C ALA A 125 -4.04 14.53 -8.07
N GLY A 126 -3.01 13.80 -7.67
CA GLY A 126 -2.23 14.09 -6.47
C GLY A 126 -1.01 13.17 -6.31
N PRO A 127 -0.02 13.56 -5.49
CA PRO A 127 1.06 12.67 -5.10
C PRO A 127 0.51 11.73 -4.03
N TRP A 128 -0.11 10.64 -4.47
CA TRP A 128 -0.45 9.51 -3.60
C TRP A 128 0.86 8.80 -3.32
N ASP A 129 1.36 8.93 -2.10
CA ASP A 129 2.72 8.53 -1.70
C ASP A 129 2.74 7.70 -0.42
N THR A 130 1.56 7.42 0.15
CA THR A 130 1.40 6.74 1.43
C THR A 130 0.29 5.70 1.34
N ILE A 131 0.60 4.47 1.72
CA ILE A 131 -0.38 3.40 1.96
C ILE A 131 -0.63 3.35 3.46
N THR A 132 -1.89 3.46 3.86
CA THR A 132 -2.29 3.50 5.27
C THR A 132 -3.27 2.38 5.57
N ILE A 133 -3.07 1.72 6.71
CA ILE A 133 -3.98 0.73 7.29
C ILE A 133 -4.38 1.28 8.67
N GLN A 134 -5.67 1.53 8.86
CA GLN A 134 -6.20 2.11 10.08
C GLN A 134 -7.12 1.13 10.80
N THR A 135 -7.12 1.21 12.13
CA THR A 135 -8.09 0.51 12.97
C THR A 135 -9.45 1.15 12.90
N TYR A 136 -10.47 0.32 12.77
CA TYR A 136 -11.85 0.76 12.91
C TYR A 136 -12.27 0.65 14.38
N GLY A 137 -12.45 1.80 15.05
CA GLY A 137 -13.04 1.89 16.39
C GLY A 137 -12.07 2.13 17.56
N ASP A 138 -12.62 2.02 18.77
CA ASP A 138 -12.02 2.55 20.00
C ASP A 138 -11.08 1.57 20.74
N GLN A 139 -10.53 0.59 20.04
CA GLN A 139 -9.81 -0.53 20.65
C GLN A 139 -8.37 -0.64 20.13
N THR A 140 -7.46 -1.08 21.01
CA THR A 140 -6.14 -1.52 20.60
C THR A 140 -6.25 -2.86 19.91
N VAL A 141 -5.66 -2.99 18.72
CA VAL A 141 -5.61 -4.27 17.98
C VAL A 141 -4.17 -4.62 17.62
N ASN A 142 -3.92 -5.91 17.47
CA ASN A 142 -2.65 -6.43 17.00
C ASN A 142 -2.87 -7.19 15.70
N TYR A 143 -1.99 -6.98 14.73
CA TYR A 143 -1.98 -7.70 13.48
C TYR A 143 -0.57 -7.85 12.92
N GLU A 144 -0.44 -8.74 11.96
CA GLU A 144 0.78 -9.02 11.22
C GLU A 144 0.54 -8.70 9.75
N LEU A 145 1.51 -8.04 9.12
CA LEU A 145 1.54 -7.80 7.68
C LEU A 145 2.72 -8.52 7.04
N ASP A 146 2.51 -9.02 5.85
CA ASP A 146 3.56 -9.60 5.01
C ASP A 146 3.30 -9.28 3.52
N ASN A 147 4.28 -9.54 2.65
CA ASN A 147 4.16 -9.45 1.21
C ASN A 147 3.54 -8.13 0.72
N VAL A 148 3.90 -7.01 1.34
CA VAL A 148 3.46 -5.68 0.92
C VAL A 148 4.13 -5.33 -0.39
N ILE A 149 3.37 -5.28 -1.48
CA ILE A 149 3.85 -5.20 -2.87
C ILE A 149 3.00 -4.18 -3.64
N LEU A 150 3.65 -3.31 -4.43
CA LEU A 150 2.99 -2.55 -5.48
C LEU A 150 2.87 -3.39 -6.76
N LEU A 151 1.70 -3.37 -7.38
CA LEU A 151 1.38 -4.13 -8.58
C LEU A 151 1.58 -3.29 -9.84
N SER A 152 1.98 -3.96 -10.91
CA SER A 152 2.27 -3.34 -12.22
C SER A 152 1.14 -3.43 -13.23
#